data_AF-A0A975N2B4-F1
#
_entry.id   AF-A0A975N2B4-F1
#
_cell.length_a   1.000
_cell.length_b   1.000
_cell.length_c   1.000
_cell.angle_alpha   90.00
_cell.angle_beta   90.00
_cell.angle_gamma   90.00
#
_symmetry.space_group_name_H-M   'P 1'
#
loop_
_entity.id
_entity.type
_entity.pdbx_description
1 polymer ?
#
loop_
_entity_poly.entity_id
_entity_poly.type
_entity_poly.pdbx_seq_one_letter_code
_entity_poly.pdbx_strand_id
1 'polypeptide(L)' 'MHIDVRVGTGLVGDERVAALEAECARLVALGATRLELLVADEYNESCLPMLDVEGNEFCLD' A
#
# COMPACT_ATOMS: atom_id res chain seq x y z
N MET A 1 -6.74 9.89 -12.17
CA MET A 1 -5.29 9.65 -12.20
C MET A 1 -5.00 8.76 -11.01
N HIS A 2 -4.33 7.63 -11.23
CA HIS A 2 -3.96 6.70 -10.17
C HIS A 2 -2.46 6.83 -9.92
N ILE A 3 -2.04 6.85 -8.66
CA ILE A 3 -0.65 7.00 -8.26
C ILE A 3 -0.26 5.79 -7.41
N ASP A 4 0.80 5.12 -7.85
CA ASP A 4 1.44 4.03 -7.11
C ASP A 4 2.71 4.54 -6.44
N VAL A 5 2.78 4.40 -5.12
CA VAL A 5 3.98 4.65 -4.32
C VAL A 5 4.71 3.32 -4.16
N ARG A 6 5.94 3.26 -4.71
CA ARG A 6 6.71 2.02 -4.73
C ARG A 6 7.33 1.71 -3.37
N VAL A 7 6.94 0.60 -2.74
CA VAL A 7 7.37 0.19 -1.39
C VAL A 7 7.85 -1.26 -1.36
N GLY A 8 7.20 -2.16 -2.10
CA GLY A 8 7.49 -3.59 -2.10
C GLY A 8 8.36 -4.08 -3.25
N THR A 9 9.16 -3.19 -3.88
CA THR A 9 9.95 -3.54 -5.08
C THR A 9 10.92 -4.69 -4.80
N GLY A 10 10.76 -5.79 -5.53
CA GLY A 10 11.59 -6.99 -5.38
C GLY A 10 11.23 -7.88 -4.18
N LEU A 11 10.18 -7.54 -3.43
CA LEU A 11 9.64 -8.35 -2.33
C LEU A 11 8.42 -9.14 -2.81
N VAL A 12 8.18 -10.30 -2.21
CA VAL A 12 7.02 -11.16 -2.51
C VAL A 12 6.39 -11.73 -1.23
N GLY A 13 5.14 -12.19 -1.34
CA GLY A 13 4.44 -12.87 -0.24
C GLY A 13 4.41 -12.04 1.05
N ASP A 14 4.67 -12.70 2.18
CA ASP A 14 4.60 -12.09 3.51
C ASP A 14 5.60 -10.93 3.70
N GLU A 15 6.78 -11.00 3.08
CA GLU A 15 7.80 -9.95 3.18
C GLU A 15 7.30 -8.66 2.51
N ARG A 16 6.66 -8.78 1.35
CA ARG A 16 6.02 -7.67 0.67
C ARG A 16 4.91 -7.08 1.52
N VAL A 17 4.00 -7.91 2.02
CA VAL A 17 2.88 -7.46 2.87
C VAL A 17 3.42 -6.72 4.10
N ALA A 18 4.46 -7.23 4.75
CA ALA A 18 5.08 -6.56 5.90
C ALA A 18 5.64 -5.17 5.55
N ALA A 19 6.25 -5.01 4.36
CA ALA A 19 6.75 -3.72 3.90
C ALA A 19 5.60 -2.71 3.64
N LEU A 20 4.53 -3.16 2.98
CA LEU A 20 3.34 -2.32 2.75
C LEU A 20 2.69 -1.88 4.07
N GLU A 21 2.57 -2.81 5.02
CA GLU A 21 2.00 -2.56 6.35
C GLU A 21 2.85 -1.57 7.17
N ALA A 22 4.18 -1.70 7.13
CA ALA A 22 5.09 -0.79 7.81
C ALA A 22 4.99 0.64 7.25
N GLU A 23 4.93 0.79 5.93
CA GLU A 23 4.80 2.10 5.29
C GLU A 23 3.40 2.68 5.50
N CYS A 24 2.36 1.86 5.43
CA CYS A 24 1.00 2.25 5.79
C CYS A 24 0.93 2.83 7.21
N ALA A 25 1.54 2.18 8.19
CA ALA A 25 1.61 2.67 9.56
C ALA A 25 2.31 4.04 9.65
N ARG A 26 3.39 4.25 8.88
CA ARG A 26 4.09 5.54 8.79
C ARG A 26 3.19 6.64 8.23
N LEU A 27 2.46 6.35 7.15
CA LEU A 27 1.60 7.31 6.47
C LEU A 27 0.33 7.62 7.27
N VAL A 28 -0.26 6.63 7.95
CA VAL A 28 -1.37 6.84 8.88
C VAL A 28 -0.97 7.77 10.01
N ALA A 29 0.24 7.63 10.56
CA ALA A 29 0.76 8.57 11.56
C ALA A 29 0.92 10.02 11.04
N LEU A 30 0.97 10.20 9.72
CA LEU A 30 1.03 11.50 9.03
C LEU A 30 -0.35 12.01 8.57
N GLY A 31 -1.43 11.25 8.84
CA GLY A 31 -2.81 11.63 8.53
C GLY A 31 -3.42 10.96 7.30
N ALA A 32 -2.72 10.02 6.66
CA ALA A 32 -3.32 9.19 5.61
C ALA A 32 -4.35 8.22 6.20
N THR A 33 -5.28 7.76 5.36
CA THR A 33 -6.28 6.76 5.73
C THR A 33 -5.99 5.44 5.01
N ARG A 34 -5.89 4.35 5.78
CA ARG A 34 -5.81 2.99 5.25
C ARG A 34 -7.17 2.55 4.68
N LEU A 35 -7.18 1.92 3.51
CA LEU A 35 -8.35 1.24 2.97
C LEU A 35 -8.21 -0.29 3.14
N GLU A 36 -8.15 -1.04 2.04
CA GLU A 36 -8.10 -2.50 2.03
C GLU A 36 -6.68 -2.99 1.73
N LEU A 37 -6.28 -4.13 2.32
CA LEU A 37 -5.10 -4.86 1.84
C LEU A 37 -5.57 -5.83 0.75
N LEU A 38 -5.11 -5.61 -0.47
CA LEU A 38 -5.32 -6.55 -1.56
C LEU A 38 -4.16 -7.55 -1.52
N VAL A 39 -4.46 -8.80 -1.18
CA VAL A 39 -3.45 -9.87 -1.11
C VAL A 39 -3.19 -10.41 -2.51
N ALA A 40 -1.93 -10.74 -2.78
CA ALA A 40 -1.51 -11.33 -4.05
C ALA A 40 -2.37 -12.56 -4.42
N ASP A 41 -2.63 -12.69 -5.71
CA ASP A 41 -3.30 -13.84 -6.32
C ASP A 41 -2.45 -14.42 -7.46
N GLU A 42 -3.03 -15.24 -8.34
CA GLU A 42 -2.31 -15.83 -9.48
C GLU A 42 -1.82 -14.80 -10.52
N TYR A 43 -2.36 -13.57 -10.50
CA TYR A 43 -2.14 -12.54 -11.52
C TYR A 43 -1.58 -11.23 -10.95
N ASN A 44 -1.91 -10.90 -9.70
CA ASN A 44 -1.61 -9.62 -9.08
C ASN A 44 -0.67 -9.78 -7.88
N GLU A 45 0.23 -8.82 -7.70
CA GLU A 45 1.00 -8.67 -6.47
C GLU A 45 0.15 -8.02 -5.37
N SER A 46 0.49 -8.24 -4.10
CA SER A 46 -0.22 -7.58 -3.00
C SER A 46 -0.04 -6.06 -3.12
N CYS A 47 -1.09 -5.28 -2.92
CA CYS A 47 -1.02 -3.83 -2.84
C CYS A 47 -1.96 -3.29 -1.76
N LEU A 48 -1.75 -2.04 -1.35
CA LEU A 48 -2.51 -1.45 -0.25
C LEU A 48 -3.02 -0.06 -0.64
N PRO A 49 -4.27 0.03 -1.13
CA PRO A 49 -4.97 1.29 -1.33
C PRO A 49 -5.07 2.16 -0.07
N MET A 50 -4.87 3.47 -0.25
CA MET A 50 -4.90 4.50 0.80
C MET A 50 -5.51 5.81 0.28
N LEU A 51 -5.91 6.66 1.22
CA LEU A 51 -6.24 8.07 0.96
C LEU A 51 -5.21 8.97 1.63
N ASP A 52 -4.81 10.04 0.95
CA ASP A 52 -3.98 11.09 1.57
C ASP A 52 -4.82 11.98 2.50
N VAL A 53 -4.19 13.01 3.06
CA VAL A 53 -4.84 13.95 4.00
C VAL A 53 -5.95 14.79 3.35
N GLU A 54 -5.97 14.88 2.02
CA GLU A 54 -6.98 15.59 1.23
C GLU A 54 -8.07 14.65 0.69
N GLY A 55 -7.93 13.33 0.93
CA GLY A 55 -8.85 12.31 0.45
C GLY A 55 -8.56 11.83 -0.98
N ASN A 56 -7.37 12.12 -1.54
CA ASN A 56 -6.98 11.59 -2.85
C ASN A 56 -6.50 10.15 -2.72
N GLU A 57 -6.89 9.31 -3.68
CA GLU A 57 -6.53 7.90 -3.73
C GLU A 57 -5.10 7.67 -4.25
N PHE A 58 -4.36 6.81 -3.56
CA PHE A 58 -3.08 6.26 -4.02
C PHE A 58 -2.91 4.82 -3.48
N CYS A 59 -1.99 4.05 -4.07
CA CYS A 59 -1.68 2.68 -3.63
C CYS A 59 -0.23 2.57 -3.17
N LEU A 60 0.02 1.73 -2.16
CA LEU A 60 1.34 1.20 -1.87
C LEU A 60 1.58 -0.08 -2.69
N ASP A 61 2.67 -0.10 -3.45
CA ASP A 61 3.04 -1.17 -4.39
C ASP A 61 4.52 -1.58 -4.26
#